data_AF-A0A4U1F6G8-F1
#
_entry.id   AF-A0A4U1F6G8-F1
#
_cell.length_a   1.000
_cell.length_b   1.000
_cell.length_c   1.000
_cell.angle_alpha   90.00
_cell.angle_beta   90.00
_cell.angle_gamma   90.00
#
_symmetry.space_group_name_H-M   'P 1'
#
loop_
_entity.id
_entity.type
_entity.pdbx_description
1 polymer ?
#
loop_
_entity_poly.entity_id
_entity_poly.type
_entity_poly.pdbx_seq_one_letter_code
_entity_poly.pdbx_strand_id
1 'polypeptide(L)'
;MSTVHEILYKLSLEGDHSTPPSAYGSVKAYTNFDAERDALNIEMAIKTKGVDEVTIINILTYRSNEQRQDIAFAYQRRTKRELATALKSALSGHLETVILGLLKTLAQYDASKLKASMKGRGMMRTPSLSSSAQGPTRSCRKSTESTRKYTRPIWRRISFPTHLVTSAS
;
A
#
# COMPACT_ATOMS: atom_id res chain seq x y z
N MET A 1 24.11 -32.23 -36.78
CA MET A 1 24.55 -31.35 -35.67
C MET A 1 23.87 -29.98 -35.78
N SER A 2 22.53 -29.90 -35.78
CA SER A 2 21.82 -28.62 -36.00
C SER A 2 20.62 -28.37 -35.09
N THR A 3 20.04 -29.40 -34.47
CA THR A 3 18.89 -29.23 -33.56
C THR A 3 19.30 -28.59 -32.23
N VAL A 4 20.45 -28.98 -31.68
CA VAL A 4 20.96 -28.39 -30.43
C VAL A 4 21.35 -26.92 -30.64
N HIS A 5 21.91 -26.59 -31.81
CA HIS A 5 22.30 -25.23 -32.17
C HIS A 5 21.09 -24.33 -32.42
N GLU A 6 20.00 -24.88 -32.98
CA GLU A 6 18.72 -24.19 -33.14
C GLU A 6 18.02 -23.96 -31.79
N ILE A 7 18.02 -24.97 -30.91
CA ILE A 7 17.49 -24.86 -29.54
C ILE A 7 18.29 -23.83 -28.74
N LEU A 8 19.63 -23.85 -28.84
CA LEU A 8 20.51 -22.87 -28.19
C LEU A 8 20.29 -21.45 -28.73
N TYR A 9 20.06 -21.30 -30.03
CA TYR A 9 19.76 -20.01 -30.64
C TYR A 9 18.39 -19.46 -30.19
N LYS A 10 17.38 -20.32 -30.05
CA LYS A 10 16.04 -19.96 -29.54
C LYS A 10 16.07 -19.55 -28.07
N LEU A 11 16.82 -20.27 -27.23
CA LEU A 11 16.98 -19.92 -25.80
C LEU A 11 17.78 -18.63 -25.60
N SER A 12 18.74 -18.32 -26.48
CA SER A 12 19.57 -17.12 -26.37
C SER A 12 18.88 -15.83 -26.82
N LEU A 13 17.77 -15.92 -27.58
CA LEU A 13 17.04 -14.77 -28.12
C LEU A 13 15.86 -14.32 -27.26
N GLU A 14 15.53 -15.01 -26.17
CA GLU A 14 14.53 -14.55 -25.18
C GLU A 14 15.15 -13.69 -24.07
N GLY A 15 16.37 -13.20 -24.28
CA GLY A 15 17.10 -12.30 -23.38
C GLY A 15 16.96 -10.82 -23.72
N ASP A 16 15.77 -10.33 -24.09
CA ASP A 16 15.53 -8.89 -24.24
C ASP A 16 15.41 -8.20 -22.87
N HIS A 17 16.56 -8.02 -22.22
CA HIS A 17 16.72 -7.17 -21.03
C HIS A 17 16.78 -5.66 -21.37
N SER A 18 16.37 -5.24 -22.56
CA SER A 18 16.39 -3.83 -22.99
C SER A 18 15.04 -3.12 -22.84
N THR A 19 13.92 -3.85 -22.81
CA THR A 19 12.62 -3.23 -22.49
C THR A 19 12.47 -3.16 -20.98
N PRO A 20 12.36 -1.95 -20.37
CA PRO A 20 12.12 -1.87 -18.94
C PRO A 20 10.85 -2.68 -18.61
N PRO A 21 10.79 -3.37 -17.46
CA PRO A 21 9.63 -4.19 -17.05
C PRO A 21 8.28 -3.46 -17.09
N SER A 22 8.31 -2.13 -17.19
CA SER A 22 7.17 -1.22 -17.31
C SER A 22 6.65 -1.00 -18.73
N ALA A 23 7.31 -1.49 -19.79
CA ALA A 23 6.96 -1.15 -21.18
C ALA A 23 5.59 -1.69 -21.63
N TYR A 24 5.15 -2.82 -21.07
CA TYR A 24 3.86 -3.46 -21.37
C TYR A 24 2.72 -3.00 -20.43
N GLY A 25 2.99 -2.07 -19.51
CA GLY A 25 1.97 -1.53 -18.61
C GLY A 25 1.02 -0.57 -19.33
N SER A 26 -0.29 -0.80 -19.21
CA SER A 26 -1.32 0.11 -19.76
C SER A 26 -1.34 1.47 -19.04
N VAL A 27 -1.07 1.50 -17.73
CA VAL A 27 -0.97 2.73 -16.94
C VAL A 27 0.49 3.18 -16.91
N LYS A 28 0.79 4.29 -17.59
CA LYS A 28 2.11 4.94 -17.59
C LYS A 28 2.17 6.06 -16.54
N ALA A 29 3.37 6.36 -16.06
CA ALA A 29 3.57 7.50 -15.16
C ALA A 29 3.24 8.82 -15.88
N TYR A 30 2.50 9.69 -15.19
CA TYR A 30 2.16 10.99 -15.74
C TYR A 30 3.36 11.95 -15.66
N THR A 31 3.72 12.60 -16.78
CA THR A 31 4.97 13.36 -16.92
C THR A 31 4.99 14.68 -16.14
N ASN A 32 3.83 15.33 -15.94
CA ASN A 32 3.70 16.61 -15.23
C ASN A 32 2.90 16.46 -13.94
N PHE A 33 3.34 15.55 -13.07
CA PHE A 33 2.59 15.17 -11.87
C PHE A 33 2.74 16.18 -10.73
N ASP A 34 1.60 16.61 -10.18
CA ASP A 34 1.51 17.42 -8.97
C ASP A 34 0.56 16.72 -7.98
N ALA A 35 1.15 16.07 -6.97
CA ALA A 35 0.42 15.34 -5.93
C ALA A 35 -0.52 16.25 -5.12
N GLU A 36 -0.13 17.49 -4.90
CA GLU A 36 -0.85 18.45 -4.07
C GLU A 36 -2.09 18.96 -4.81
N ARG A 37 -1.96 19.24 -6.11
CA ARG A 37 -3.10 19.62 -6.96
C ARG A 37 -4.10 18.48 -7.11
N ASP A 38 -3.63 17.25 -7.32
CA ASP A 38 -4.50 16.08 -7.40
C ASP A 38 -5.24 15.83 -6.08
N ALA A 39 -4.55 15.98 -4.94
CA ALA A 39 -5.18 15.86 -3.62
C ALA A 39 -6.28 16.92 -3.39
N LEU A 40 -6.06 18.15 -3.84
CA LEU A 40 -7.07 19.23 -3.80
C LEU A 40 -8.29 18.91 -4.67
N ASN A 41 -8.06 18.45 -5.91
CA ASN A 41 -9.14 18.08 -6.81
C ASN A 41 -9.99 16.94 -6.24
N ILE A 42 -9.36 15.95 -5.60
CA ILE A 42 -10.07 14.87 -4.91
C ILE A 42 -10.86 15.40 -3.71
N GLU A 43 -10.29 16.30 -2.92
CA GLU A 43 -11.00 16.91 -1.78
C GLU A 43 -12.23 17.69 -2.23
N MET A 44 -12.10 18.47 -3.31
CA MET A 44 -13.23 19.20 -3.92
C MET A 44 -14.29 18.23 -4.42
N ALA A 45 -13.89 17.18 -5.15
CA ALA A 45 -14.81 16.17 -5.66
C ALA A 45 -15.61 15.45 -4.56
N ILE A 46 -15.01 15.21 -3.40
CA ILE A 46 -15.68 14.61 -2.23
C ILE A 46 -16.64 15.61 -1.56
N LYS A 47 -16.31 16.91 -1.57
CA LYS A 47 -17.11 17.98 -0.96
C LYS A 47 -18.28 18.43 -1.84
N THR A 48 -18.20 18.25 -3.16
CA THR A 48 -19.30 18.58 -4.08
C THR A 48 -20.57 17.81 -3.68
N LYS A 49 -21.71 18.49 -3.68
CA LYS A 49 -23.01 17.92 -3.33
C LYS A 49 -23.39 16.86 -4.38
N GLY A 50 -23.12 15.59 -4.08
CA GLY A 50 -23.35 14.46 -4.99
C GLY A 50 -22.11 13.65 -5.37
N VAL A 51 -20.91 14.00 -4.87
CA VAL A 51 -19.62 13.33 -5.14
C VAL A 51 -19.27 13.24 -6.63
N ASP A 52 -18.23 13.96 -7.07
CA ASP A 52 -17.79 13.91 -8.47
C ASP A 52 -16.96 12.65 -8.76
N GLU A 53 -17.64 11.51 -8.88
CA GLU A 53 -17.03 10.19 -9.11
C GLU A 53 -16.13 10.16 -10.35
N VAL A 54 -16.55 10.81 -11.43
CA VAL A 54 -15.83 10.85 -12.72
C VAL A 54 -14.46 11.49 -12.56
N THR A 55 -14.37 12.57 -11.79
CA THR A 55 -13.10 13.28 -11.53
C THR A 55 -12.14 12.39 -10.73
N ILE A 56 -12.66 11.69 -9.72
CA ILE A 56 -11.88 10.77 -8.88
C ILE A 56 -11.36 9.60 -9.73
N ILE A 57 -12.21 9.02 -10.58
CA ILE A 57 -11.84 7.92 -11.48
C ILE A 57 -10.72 8.38 -12.42
N ASN A 58 -10.89 9.52 -13.10
CA ASN A 58 -9.91 10.04 -14.04
C ASN A 58 -8.55 10.26 -13.36
N ILE A 59 -8.52 10.93 -12.21
CA ILE A 59 -7.26 11.17 -11.50
C ILE A 59 -6.60 9.84 -11.13
N LEU A 60 -7.34 8.86 -10.61
CA LEU A 60 -6.72 7.61 -10.17
C LEU A 60 -6.32 6.70 -11.33
N THR A 61 -7.08 6.61 -12.42
CA THR A 61 -6.76 5.69 -13.54
C THR A 61 -5.56 6.14 -14.37
N TYR A 62 -5.35 7.46 -14.52
CA TYR A 62 -4.23 8.03 -15.30
C TYR A 62 -2.91 8.17 -14.52
N ARG A 63 -2.87 7.78 -13.24
CA ARG A 63 -1.67 7.90 -12.37
C ARG A 63 -1.06 6.54 -12.07
N SER A 64 0.26 6.47 -12.02
CA SER A 64 0.99 5.25 -11.63
C SER A 64 0.76 4.90 -10.16
N ASN A 65 1.06 3.65 -9.77
CA ASN A 65 0.86 3.22 -8.38
C ASN A 65 1.70 4.04 -7.39
N GLU A 66 2.93 4.40 -7.77
CA GLU A 66 3.82 5.27 -6.98
C GLU A 66 3.21 6.66 -6.80
N GLN A 67 2.78 7.30 -7.89
CA GLN A 67 2.11 8.60 -7.85
C GLN A 67 0.86 8.58 -6.97
N ARG A 68 0.09 7.47 -6.98
CA ARG A 68 -1.06 7.31 -6.09
C ARG A 68 -0.69 7.28 -4.61
N GLN A 69 0.48 6.72 -4.25
CA GLN A 69 0.96 6.77 -2.87
C GLN A 69 1.31 8.20 -2.45
N ASP A 70 1.94 8.97 -3.36
CA ASP A 70 2.26 10.37 -3.12
C ASP A 70 1.00 11.22 -2.95
N ILE A 71 -0.03 11.01 -3.78
CA ILE A 71 -1.34 11.66 -3.63
C ILE A 71 -1.97 11.31 -2.27
N ALA A 72 -1.91 10.03 -1.86
CA ALA A 72 -2.46 9.60 -0.58
C ALA A 72 -1.76 10.31 0.60
N PHE A 73 -0.44 10.47 0.52
CA PHE A 73 0.34 11.19 1.51
C PHE A 73 0.04 12.70 1.52
N ALA A 74 -0.01 13.35 0.34
CA ALA A 74 -0.37 14.76 0.21
C ALA A 74 -1.79 15.04 0.76
N TYR A 75 -2.75 14.19 0.42
CA TYR A 75 -4.12 14.28 0.92
C TYR A 75 -4.19 14.16 2.45
N GLN A 76 -3.47 13.19 3.02
CA GLN A 76 -3.41 13.00 4.47
C GLN A 76 -2.82 14.22 5.18
N ARG A 77 -1.79 14.84 4.61
CA ARG A 77 -1.19 16.08 5.16
C ARG A 77 -2.17 17.25 5.18
N ARG A 78 -3.00 17.39 4.14
CA ARG A 78 -3.99 18.48 4.02
C ARG A 78 -5.19 18.28 4.92
N THR A 79 -5.87 17.14 4.78
CA THR A 79 -7.17 16.90 5.42
C THR A 79 -7.08 16.24 6.79
N LYS A 80 -5.88 15.76 7.17
CA LYS A 80 -5.62 14.94 8.36
C LYS A 80 -6.46 13.65 8.40
N ARG A 81 -6.99 13.23 7.25
CA ARG A 81 -7.78 12.00 7.07
C ARG A 81 -7.12 11.12 6.03
N GLU A 82 -7.20 9.81 6.25
CA GLU A 82 -6.74 8.82 5.28
C GLU A 82 -7.59 8.88 3.99
N LEU A 83 -6.95 8.99 2.84
CA LEU A 83 -7.61 9.05 1.53
C LEU A 83 -8.52 7.83 1.31
N ALA A 84 -8.05 6.64 1.66
CA ALA A 84 -8.82 5.40 1.53
C ALA A 84 -10.11 5.40 2.36
N THR A 85 -10.12 6.06 3.53
CA THR A 85 -11.31 6.15 4.38
C THR A 85 -12.28 7.21 3.87
N ALA A 86 -11.77 8.32 3.33
CA ALA A 86 -12.60 9.36 2.73
C ALA A 86 -13.36 8.85 1.49
N LEU A 87 -12.67 8.09 0.62
CA LEU A 87 -13.28 7.50 -0.57
C LEU A 87 -14.30 6.40 -0.24
N LYS A 88 -14.10 5.64 0.85
CA LYS A 88 -15.10 4.68 1.35
C LYS A 88 -16.42 5.32 1.77
N SER A 89 -16.35 6.53 2.35
CA SER A 89 -17.56 7.25 2.74
C SER A 89 -18.24 7.96 1.58
N ALA A 90 -17.49 8.24 0.51
CA ALA A 90 -17.98 8.99 -0.65
C ALA A 90 -18.51 8.09 -1.77
N LEU A 91 -17.94 6.90 -1.95
CA LEU A 91 -18.27 5.96 -3.03
C LEU A 91 -19.02 4.75 -2.46
N SER A 92 -19.86 4.14 -3.30
CA SER A 92 -20.58 2.91 -2.93
C SER A 92 -20.52 1.86 -4.03
N GLY A 93 -20.77 0.59 -3.66
CA GLY A 93 -20.90 -0.52 -4.60
C GLY A 93 -19.59 -0.98 -5.24
N HIS A 94 -19.63 -1.29 -6.54
CA HIS A 94 -18.46 -1.83 -7.26
C HIS A 94 -17.35 -0.80 -7.43
N LEU A 95 -17.71 0.48 -7.58
CA LEU A 95 -16.75 1.56 -7.76
C LEU A 95 -15.81 1.69 -6.55
N GLU A 96 -16.37 1.65 -5.34
CA GLU A 96 -15.60 1.66 -4.08
C GLU A 96 -14.53 0.56 -4.08
N THR A 97 -14.92 -0.67 -4.47
CA THR A 97 -14.03 -1.84 -4.46
C THR A 97 -12.86 -1.68 -5.42
N VAL A 98 -13.10 -1.13 -6.62
CA VAL A 98 -12.06 -0.89 -7.62
C VAL A 98 -11.10 0.20 -7.14
N ILE A 99 -11.63 1.32 -6.68
CA ILE A 99 -10.85 2.49 -6.25
C ILE A 99 -9.96 2.15 -5.05
N LEU A 100 -10.48 1.42 -4.06
CA LEU A 100 -9.68 0.92 -2.94
C LEU A 100 -8.63 -0.11 -3.35
N GLY A 101 -8.88 -0.87 -4.41
CA GLY A 101 -7.89 -1.77 -4.99
C GLY A 101 -6.73 -0.99 -5.60
N LEU A 102 -7.05 0.05 -6.37
CA LEU A 102 -6.07 0.88 -7.09
C LEU A 102 -5.15 1.69 -6.17
N LEU A 103 -5.61 2.04 -4.97
CA LEU A 103 -4.81 2.74 -3.95
C LEU A 103 -3.84 1.83 -3.19
N LYS A 104 -4.08 0.52 -3.15
CA LYS A 104 -3.18 -0.42 -2.48
C LYS A 104 -1.95 -0.67 -3.36
N THR A 105 -0.82 -0.94 -2.72
CA THR A 105 0.32 -1.55 -3.41
C THR A 105 -0.04 -2.97 -3.82
N LEU A 106 0.61 -3.50 -4.86
CA LEU A 106 0.33 -4.84 -5.40
C LEU A 106 0.36 -5.92 -4.30
N ALA A 107 1.41 -5.91 -3.47
CA ALA A 107 1.55 -6.85 -2.35
C ALA A 107 0.41 -6.73 -1.31
N GLN A 108 -0.07 -5.51 -1.03
CA GLN A 108 -1.17 -5.29 -0.10
C GLN A 108 -2.52 -5.72 -0.70
N TYR A 109 -2.70 -5.53 -2.01
CA TYR A 109 -3.87 -5.98 -2.73
C TYR A 109 -3.96 -7.51 -2.68
N ASP A 110 -2.89 -8.20 -3.08
CA ASP A 110 -2.81 -9.66 -3.11
C ASP A 110 -3.03 -10.28 -1.73
N ALA A 111 -2.32 -9.78 -0.71
CA ALA A 111 -2.52 -10.23 0.67
C ALA A 111 -3.97 -10.03 1.14
N SER A 112 -4.61 -8.92 0.75
CA SER A 112 -6.00 -8.67 1.11
C SER A 112 -6.99 -9.61 0.40
N LYS A 113 -6.68 -10.02 -0.85
CA LYS A 113 -7.47 -11.00 -1.59
C LYS A 113 -7.31 -12.40 -1.03
N LEU A 114 -6.07 -12.85 -0.77
CA LEU A 114 -5.80 -14.15 -0.13
C LEU A 114 -6.50 -14.25 1.24
N LYS A 115 -6.41 -13.20 2.05
CA LYS A 115 -7.10 -13.13 3.34
C LYS A 115 -8.63 -13.20 3.20
N ALA A 116 -9.19 -12.54 2.20
CA ALA A 116 -10.64 -12.58 1.95
C ALA A 116 -11.08 -13.99 1.54
N SER A 117 -10.33 -14.66 0.67
CA SER A 117 -10.60 -16.05 0.25
C SER A 117 -10.56 -17.03 1.43
N MET A 118 -9.59 -16.86 2.34
CA MET A 118 -9.47 -17.71 3.53
C MET A 118 -10.55 -17.46 4.59
N LYS A 119 -11.26 -16.33 4.52
CA LYS A 119 -12.35 -15.98 5.45
C LYS A 119 -13.70 -16.56 5.02
N GLY A 120 -13.79 -17.12 3.81
CA GLY A 120 -14.94 -17.83 3.30
C GLY A 120 -15.20 -19.13 4.08
N ARG A 121 -16.47 -19.44 4.28
CA ARG A 121 -17.03 -20.55 5.07
C ARG A 121 -16.55 -21.91 4.55
N GLY A 122 -15.31 -22.32 4.89
CA GLY A 122 -14.70 -23.53 4.33
C GLY A 122 -13.27 -23.87 4.77
N MET A 123 -12.74 -23.26 5.83
CA MET A 123 -11.50 -23.74 6.48
C MET A 123 -11.74 -23.96 7.98
N MET A 124 -12.70 -24.84 8.28
CA MET A 124 -12.81 -25.50 9.58
C MET A 124 -12.33 -26.94 9.41
N ARG A 125 -11.01 -27.14 9.42
CA ARG A 125 -10.36 -28.39 9.86
C ARG A 125 -9.04 -28.07 10.53
N THR A 126 -9.08 -27.34 11.64
CA THR A 126 -8.17 -27.67 12.73
C THR A 126 -8.91 -28.68 13.60
N PRO A 127 -8.45 -29.93 13.71
CA PRO A 127 -8.90 -30.78 14.80
C PRO A 127 -8.60 -30.02 16.10
N SER A 128 -9.60 -29.87 16.96
CA SER A 128 -9.37 -29.62 18.37
C SER A 128 -8.58 -30.82 18.91
N LEU A 129 -7.26 -30.72 18.93
CA LEU A 129 -6.40 -31.68 19.62
C LEU A 129 -6.52 -31.41 21.13
N SER A 130 -7.60 -31.94 21.71
CA SER A 130 -7.54 -32.49 23.05
C SER A 130 -6.76 -33.79 22.97
N SER A 131 -5.43 -33.71 23.06
CA SER A 131 -4.67 -34.86 23.55
C SER A 131 -3.37 -34.38 24.15
N SER A 132 -3.26 -34.66 25.44
CA SER A 132 -2.08 -34.54 26.26
C SER A 132 -0.90 -35.27 25.60
N ALA A 133 0.22 -34.58 25.42
CA ALA A 133 1.53 -35.21 25.32
C ALA A 133 2.61 -34.17 25.65
N GLN A 134 3.34 -34.43 26.74
CA GLN A 134 4.50 -33.65 27.17
C GLN A 134 5.57 -33.54 26.06
N GLY A 135 6.17 -32.34 25.98
CA GLY A 135 7.49 -32.11 25.36
C GLY A 135 7.88 -30.63 25.50
N PRO A 136 9.02 -30.27 26.14
CA PRO A 136 9.44 -28.88 26.24
C PRO A 136 10.43 -28.47 25.13
N THR A 137 10.39 -27.17 24.80
CA THR A 137 11.31 -26.40 23.94
C THR A 137 11.08 -26.58 22.42
N ARG A 138 11.05 -25.57 21.53
CA ARG A 138 11.61 -24.22 21.52
C ARG A 138 10.67 -23.21 20.84
N SER A 139 10.60 -22.04 21.48
CA SER A 139 10.27 -20.70 20.98
C SER A 139 10.15 -20.54 19.45
N CYS A 140 8.92 -20.47 18.95
CA CYS A 140 8.61 -19.79 17.68
C CYS A 140 8.35 -18.31 17.97
N ARG A 141 9.41 -17.52 17.80
CA ARG A 141 9.46 -16.06 17.79
C ARG A 141 8.42 -15.54 16.77
N LYS A 142 7.19 -15.25 17.21
CA LYS A 142 6.27 -14.42 16.43
C LYS A 142 6.88 -13.03 16.40
N SER A 143 7.64 -12.73 15.34
CA SER A 143 8.07 -11.38 15.03
C SER A 143 6.81 -10.55 14.77
N THR A 144 6.41 -9.84 15.82
CA THR A 144 5.62 -8.63 15.76
C THR A 144 6.37 -7.59 14.92
N GLU A 145 6.28 -7.72 13.60
CA GLU A 145 6.85 -6.76 12.64
C GLU A 145 5.74 -6.34 11.66
N SER A 146 4.60 -5.90 12.19
CA SER A 146 3.54 -5.25 11.41
C SER A 146 2.90 -4.11 12.19
N THR A 147 3.73 -3.35 12.91
CA THR A 147 3.35 -2.07 13.55
C THR A 147 4.33 -0.94 13.22
N ARG A 148 5.31 -1.14 12.33
CA ARG A 148 6.07 -0.05 11.68
C ARG A 148 5.27 0.66 10.57
N LYS A 149 4.00 0.99 10.83
CA LYS A 149 3.23 1.92 9.98
C LYS A 149 2.90 3.24 10.64
N TYR A 150 3.40 3.49 11.86
CA TYR A 150 3.25 4.79 12.52
C TYR A 150 4.51 5.15 13.33
N THR A 151 5.66 5.27 12.66
CA THR A 151 6.77 6.07 13.20
C THR A 151 6.41 7.54 13.07
N ARG A 152 5.83 8.10 14.13
CA ARG A 152 5.94 9.53 14.43
C ARG A 152 7.42 9.83 14.72
N PRO A 153 8.09 10.76 14.02
CA PRO A 153 9.39 11.23 14.46
C PRO A 153 9.15 12.25 15.58
N ILE A 154 9.09 11.78 16.83
CA ILE A 154 9.11 12.67 17.99
C ILE A 154 10.55 12.73 18.50
N TRP A 155 11.23 13.80 18.11
CA TRP A 155 12.45 14.34 18.73
C TRP A 155 12.22 14.63 20.22
N ARG A 156 12.13 13.60 21.07
CA ARG A 156 12.21 13.75 22.53
C ARG A 156 13.41 12.98 23.07
N ARG A 157 14.59 13.52 22.79
CA ARG A 157 15.75 13.34 23.68
C ARG A 157 16.79 14.46 23.48
N ILE A 158 16.39 15.71 23.65
CA ILE A 158 17.31 16.80 24.04
C ILE A 158 16.52 17.77 24.95
N SER A 159 17.07 17.97 26.15
CA SER A 159 16.93 19.08 27.11
C SER A 159 15.55 19.56 27.55
N PHE A 160 15.18 19.16 28.78
CA PHE A 160 14.38 20.01 29.66
C PHE A 160 15.28 21.11 30.25
N PRO A 161 14.84 22.37 30.25
CA PRO A 161 15.50 23.46 30.96
C PRO A 161 14.98 23.54 32.40
N THR A 162 15.88 23.56 33.38
CA THR A 162 15.60 24.12 34.71
C THR A 162 16.59 25.24 34.95
N HIS A 163 16.04 26.44 34.91
CA HIS A 163 16.63 27.69 35.36
C HIS A 163 17.01 27.65 36.85
N LEU A 164 18.07 28.41 37.19
CA LEU A 164 18.29 29.15 38.45
C LEU A 164 18.54 28.25 39.70
N VAL A 165 19.47 28.49 40.64
CA VAL A 165 20.08 29.76 41.10
C VAL A 165 21.19 29.46 42.14
N THR A 166 22.16 30.38 42.25
CA THR A 166 23.04 30.74 43.43
C THR A 166 23.92 29.66 44.08
N SER A 167 25.25 29.81 44.00
CA SER A 167 26.14 30.54 44.94
C SER A 167 26.49 29.73 46.20
N ALA A 168 27.79 29.57 46.47
CA ALA A 168 28.44 30.00 47.71
C ALA A 168 29.73 29.20 47.96
N SER A 169 30.79 29.98 48.23
CA SER A 169 32.02 29.69 48.98
C SER A 169 33.02 28.67 48.45
#